data_AF-A0A6M0BJ06-F1
#
_entry.id   AF-A0A6M0BJ06-F1
#
_cell.length_a   1.000
_cell.length_b   1.000
_cell.length_c   1.000
_cell.angle_alpha   90.00
_cell.angle_beta   90.00
_cell.angle_gamma   90.00
#
_symmetry.space_group_name_H-M   'P 1'
#
loop_
_entity.id
_entity.type
_entity.pdbx_description
1 polymer ?
#
loop_
_entity_poly.entity_id
_entity_poly.type
_entity_poly.pdbx_seq_one_letter_code
_entity_poly.pdbx_strand_id
1 'polypeptide(L)'
;MWLGKTIFKKAAQFIALKHQKVAKRQELTGDSSLCLFPVREHYIVYEALGEKRIAIAAFIRMGRDIPTLLSKHAVTLKEELTELRKSSLNEN
;
A
#
# COMPACT_ATOMS: atom_id res chain seq x y z
N MET A 1 23.28 12.10 5.04
CA MET A 1 22.65 12.29 3.70
C MET A 1 21.38 11.44 3.61
N TRP A 2 20.21 12.04 3.86
CA TRP A 2 18.90 11.39 4.02
C TRP A 2 18.10 11.31 2.69
N LEU A 3 18.69 10.75 1.62
CA LEU A 3 18.03 10.73 0.30
C LEU A 3 16.86 9.74 0.17
N GLY A 4 16.79 8.72 1.04
CA GLY A 4 15.76 7.68 1.00
C GLY A 4 14.39 8.13 1.52
N LYS A 5 14.31 8.88 2.63
CA LYS A 5 13.00 9.28 3.22
C LYS A 5 12.17 10.15 2.28
N THR A 6 12.82 11.04 1.53
CA THR A 6 12.13 11.99 0.66
C THR A 6 11.43 11.31 -0.52
N ILE A 7 11.99 10.22 -1.07
CA ILE A 7 11.39 9.56 -2.23
C ILE A 7 10.14 8.76 -1.87
N PHE A 8 10.17 8.04 -0.74
CA PHE A 8 8.99 7.31 -0.27
C PHE A 8 7.86 8.27 0.15
N LYS A 9 8.20 9.40 0.78
CA LYS A 9 7.21 10.43 1.10
C LYS A 9 6.54 11.01 -0.15
N LYS A 10 7.33 11.39 -1.16
CA LYS A 10 6.79 11.90 -2.44
C LYS A 10 5.95 10.85 -3.17
N ALA A 11 6.39 9.60 -3.16
CA ALA A 11 5.63 8.50 -3.74
C ALA A 11 4.30 8.29 -3.00
N ALA A 12 4.29 8.25 -1.66
CA ALA A 12 3.07 8.15 -0.87
C ALA A 12 2.09 9.29 -1.16
N GLN A 13 2.57 10.54 -1.26
CA GLN A 13 1.76 11.70 -1.63
C GLN A 13 1.19 11.56 -3.05
N PHE A 14 2.00 11.12 -4.01
CA PHE A 14 1.54 10.87 -5.37
C PHE A 14 0.45 9.80 -5.43
N ILE A 15 0.68 8.67 -4.76
CA ILE A 15 -0.28 7.56 -4.69
C ILE A 15 -1.57 8.05 -4.06
N ALA A 16 -1.52 8.75 -2.92
CA ALA A 16 -2.70 9.31 -2.28
C ALA A 16 -3.53 10.14 -3.29
N LEU A 17 -2.90 11.07 -4.00
CA LEU A 17 -3.59 11.94 -4.96
C LEU A 17 -4.07 11.25 -6.25
N LYS A 18 -3.48 10.10 -6.63
CA LYS A 18 -3.66 9.49 -7.95
C LYS A 18 -3.99 8.00 -7.92
N HIS A 19 -4.34 7.41 -6.77
CA HIS A 19 -4.46 5.95 -6.62
C HIS A 19 -5.43 5.31 -7.63
N GLN A 20 -6.48 6.03 -8.05
CA GLN A 20 -7.45 5.58 -9.05
C GLN A 20 -6.83 5.35 -10.44
N LYS A 21 -5.71 6.03 -10.73
CA LYS A 21 -4.95 5.92 -11.97
C LYS A 21 -3.75 4.97 -11.86
N VAL A 22 -3.50 4.41 -10.67
CA VAL A 22 -2.42 3.45 -10.45
C VAL A 22 -2.91 2.08 -10.87
N ALA A 23 -2.15 1.40 -11.73
CA ALA A 23 -2.48 0.06 -12.18
C ALA A 23 -2.53 -0.92 -10.99
N LYS A 24 -3.63 -1.66 -10.88
CA LYS A 24 -3.76 -2.75 -9.90
C LYS A 24 -2.95 -3.94 -10.40
N ARG A 25 -1.97 -4.39 -9.61
CA ARG A 25 -1.15 -5.58 -9.92
C ARG A 25 -1.72 -6.82 -9.23
N GLN A 26 -2.93 -7.20 -9.64
CA GLN A 26 -3.65 -8.35 -9.07
C GLN A 26 -2.84 -9.66 -9.17
N GLU A 27 -1.99 -9.79 -10.19
CA GLU A 27 -1.06 -10.92 -10.33
C GLU A 27 -0.11 -11.11 -9.13
N LEU A 28 0.19 -10.03 -8.38
CA LEU A 28 1.09 -10.04 -7.23
C LEU A 28 0.35 -9.93 -5.89
N THR A 29 -0.85 -9.35 -5.89
CA THR A 29 -1.65 -9.11 -4.67
C THR A 29 -2.79 -10.11 -4.50
N GLY A 30 -3.09 -10.92 -5.52
CA GLY A 30 -4.25 -11.80 -5.56
C GLY A 30 -5.57 -11.04 -5.39
N ASP A 31 -6.54 -11.68 -4.73
CA ASP A 31 -7.84 -11.10 -4.36
C ASP A 31 -7.78 -10.11 -3.18
N SER A 32 -6.58 -9.74 -2.72
CA SER A 32 -6.44 -8.70 -1.70
C SER A 32 -6.84 -7.33 -2.26
N SER A 33 -7.47 -6.49 -1.44
CA SER A 33 -7.71 -5.06 -1.74
C SER A 33 -6.42 -4.23 -1.82
N LEU A 34 -5.28 -4.85 -1.50
CA LEU A 34 -3.96 -4.24 -1.56
C LEU A 34 -3.53 -3.89 -3.00
N CYS A 35 -2.81 -2.79 -3.11
CA CYS A 35 -2.20 -2.26 -4.31
C CYS A 35 -0.68 -2.17 -4.12
N LEU A 36 0.07 -2.21 -5.21
CA LEU A 36 1.53 -2.12 -5.21
C LEU A 36 1.98 -0.94 -6.06
N PHE A 37 2.79 -0.06 -5.48
CA PHE A 37 3.43 1.03 -6.22
C PHE A 37 4.96 0.89 -6.19
N PRO A 38 5.63 0.77 -7.35
CA PRO A 38 7.08 0.66 -7.42
C PRO A 38 7.75 1.99 -7.05
N VAL A 39 8.75 1.93 -6.16
CA VAL A 39 9.63 3.04 -5.77
C VAL A 39 11.07 2.52 -5.70
N ARG A 40 11.86 2.82 -6.74
CA ARG A 40 13.23 2.30 -6.90
C ARG A 40 13.22 0.77 -6.83
N GLU A 41 13.92 0.19 -5.85
CA GLU A 41 14.03 -1.26 -5.63
C GLU A 41 12.97 -1.80 -4.66
N HIS A 42 11.93 -1.03 -4.32
CA HIS A 42 10.90 -1.44 -3.36
C HIS A 42 9.50 -1.26 -3.93
N TYR A 43 8.56 -2.08 -3.50
CA TYR A 43 7.13 -1.82 -3.62
C TYR A 43 6.62 -1.19 -2.32
N ILE A 44 5.85 -0.11 -2.46
CA ILE A 44 4.92 0.32 -1.44
C ILE A 44 3.67 -0.53 -1.60
N VAL A 45 3.35 -1.31 -0.57
CA VAL A 45 2.08 -2.03 -0.45
C VAL A 45 1.11 -1.11 0.27
N TYR A 46 -0.03 -0.83 -0.34
CA TYR A 46 -1.00 0.11 0.23
C TYR A 46 -2.43 -0.30 -0.09
N GLU A 47 -3.37 0.24 0.65
CA GLU A 47 -4.79 0.17 0.35
C GLU A 47 -5.37 1.57 0.21
N ALA A 48 -6.29 1.75 -0.74
CA ALA A 48 -7.04 3.00 -0.83
C ALA A 48 -8.19 3.00 0.18
N LEU A 49 -8.22 4.02 1.05
CA LEU A 49 -9.25 4.18 2.08
C LEU A 49 -10.37 5.15 1.67
N GLY A 50 -10.18 5.91 0.59
CA GLY A 50 -11.14 6.89 0.09
C GLY A 50 -10.47 7.94 -0.80
N GLU A 51 -11.18 9.03 -1.07
CA GLU A 51 -10.62 10.12 -1.87
C GLU A 51 -9.35 10.69 -1.21
N LYS A 52 -8.24 10.61 -1.94
CA LYS A 52 -6.93 11.14 -1.54
C LYS A 52 -6.35 10.54 -0.24
N ARG A 53 -6.86 9.39 0.21
CA ARG A 53 -6.41 8.69 1.43
C ARG A 53 -5.97 7.26 1.12
N ILE A 54 -4.80 6.89 1.65
CA ILE A 54 -4.25 5.54 1.56
C ILE A 54 -3.72 5.09 2.91
N ALA A 55 -3.81 3.79 3.18
CA ALA A 55 -3.07 3.12 4.26
C ALA A 55 -1.88 2.40 3.65
N ILE A 56 -0.68 2.65 4.17
CA ILE A 56 0.52 1.91 3.75
C ILE A 56 0.67 0.70 4.66
N ALA A 57 0.55 -0.49 4.08
CA ALA A 57 0.63 -1.77 4.78
C ALA A 57 2.07 -2.24 4.97
N ALA A 58 2.92 -2.07 3.96
CA ALA A 58 4.31 -2.55 4.00
C ALA A 58 5.21 -1.89 2.94
N PHE A 59 6.52 -2.02 3.13
CA PHE A 59 7.54 -1.79 2.11
C PHE A 59 8.27 -3.09 1.83
N ILE A 60 8.19 -3.60 0.60
CA ILE A 60 8.78 -4.88 0.23
C ILE A 60 9.83 -4.67 -0.87
N ARG A 61 11.05 -5.18 -0.68
CA ARG A 61 12.09 -5.13 -1.72
C ARG A 61 11.65 -5.95 -2.93
N MET A 62 11.83 -5.40 -4.13
CA MET A 62 11.55 -6.09 -5.40
C MET A 62 12.42 -7.34 -5.53
N GLY A 63 11.89 -8.37 -6.21
CA GLY A 63 12.55 -9.67 -6.38
C GLY A 63 12.37 -10.63 -5.19
N ARG A 64 11.69 -10.20 -4.12
CA ARG A 64 11.13 -11.14 -3.13
C ARG A 64 9.82 -11.73 -3.62
N ASP A 65 9.46 -12.89 -3.10
CA ASP A 65 8.17 -13.52 -3.36
C ASP A 65 7.04 -12.73 -2.68
N ILE A 66 6.52 -11.73 -3.40
CA ILE A 66 5.49 -10.82 -2.91
C ILE A 66 4.20 -11.58 -2.54
N PRO A 67 3.68 -12.51 -3.36
CA PRO A 67 2.45 -13.22 -3.03
C PRO A 67 2.56 -14.01 -1.72
N THR A 68 3.66 -14.73 -1.49
CA THR A 68 3.86 -15.50 -0.24
C THR A 68 3.96 -14.58 0.97
N LEU A 69 4.67 -13.45 0.85
CA LEU A 69 4.79 -12.48 1.94
C LEU A 69 3.45 -11.85 2.30
N LEU A 70 2.65 -11.47 1.30
CA LEU A 70 1.32 -10.91 1.55
C LEU A 70 0.38 -11.95 2.15
N SER A 71 0.38 -13.18 1.62
CA SER A 71 -0.45 -14.29 2.15
C SER A 71 -0.11 -14.62 3.60
N LYS A 72 1.18 -14.65 3.96
CA LYS A 72 1.63 -14.92 5.33
C LYS A 72 1.09 -13.91 6.35
N HIS A 73 0.91 -12.66 5.93
CA HIS A 73 0.48 -11.55 6.79
C HIS A 73 -0.96 -11.11 6.51
N ALA A 74 -1.70 -11.83 5.67
CA ALA A 74 -3.00 -11.39 5.16
C ALA A 74 -4.03 -11.15 6.27
N VAL A 75 -4.06 -12.00 7.30
CA VAL A 75 -5.00 -11.88 8.43
C VAL A 75 -4.73 -10.59 9.20
N THR A 76 -3.50 -10.41 9.70
CA THR A 76 -3.11 -9.21 10.46
C THR A 76 -3.29 -7.93 9.65
N LEU A 77 -2.90 -7.93 8.37
CA LEU A 77 -3.09 -6.78 7.49
C LEU A 77 -4.57 -6.44 7.31
N LYS A 78 -5.44 -7.45 7.15
CA LYS A 78 -6.88 -7.24 7.00
C LYS A 78 -7.51 -6.65 8.26
N GLU A 79 -7.11 -7.11 9.45
CA GLU A 79 -7.60 -6.58 10.72
C GLU A 79 -7.21 -5.12 10.90
N GLU A 80 -5.92 -4.80 10.75
CA GLU A 80 -5.39 -3.42 10.87
C GLU A 80 -6.04 -2.47 9.86
N LEU A 81 -6.19 -2.91 8.60
CA LEU A 81 -6.85 -2.12 7.56
C LEU A 81 -8.34 -1.93 7.83
N THR A 82 -9.01 -2.92 8.43
CA THR A 82 -10.42 -2.80 8.82
C THR A 82 -10.60 -1.75 9.92
N GLU A 83 -9.71 -1.73 10.91
CA GLU A 83 -9.74 -0.72 11.97
C GLU A 83 -9.46 0.68 11.40
N LEU A 84 -8.46 0.82 10.52
CA LEU A 84 -8.18 2.09 9.85
C LEU A 84 -9.35 2.58 8.99
N ARG A 85 -10.08 1.68 8.31
CA ARG A 85 -11.31 2.03 7.58
C ARG A 85 -12.40 2.55 8.52
N LYS A 86 -12.62 1.90 9.66
CA LYS A 86 -13.61 2.34 10.66
C LYS A 86 -13.24 3.71 11.21
N SER A 87 -11.99 3.94 11.59
CA SER A 87 -11.52 5.25 12.06
C SER A 87 -11.67 6.33 10.98
N SER A 88 -11.30 6.02 9.73
CA SER A 88 -11.40 6.96 8.61
C SER A 88 -12.84 7.31 8.22
N LEU A 89 -13.81 6.44 8.54
CA LEU A 89 -15.24 6.68 8.31
C LEU A 89 -15.86 7.55 9.42
N ASN A 90 -15.31 7.51 10.63
CA ASN A 90 -15.80 8.23 11.80
C ASN A 90 -15.30 9.68 11.88
N GLU A 91 -14.34 10.07 11.03
CA GLU A 91 -13.81 11.44 10.91
C GLU A 91 -14.56 12.30 9.87
N ASN A 92 -15.81 11.96 9.55
CA ASN A 92 -16.65 12.66 8.56
C ASN A 92 -17.96 13.15 9.17
#